data_AF-A0A660UUT5-F1
#
_entry.id   AF-A0A660UUT5-F1
#
_cell.length_a   1.000
_cell.length_b   1.000
_cell.length_c   1.000
_cell.angle_alpha   90.00
_cell.angle_beta   90.00
_cell.angle_gamma   90.00
#
_symmetry.space_group_name_H-M   'P 1'
#
loop_
_entity.id
_entity.type
_entity.pdbx_description
1 polymer ?
#
loop_
_entity_poly.entity_id
_entity_poly.type
_entity_poly.pdbx_seq_one_letter_code
_entity_poly.pdbx_strand_id
1 'polypeptide(L)'
;MATLESFSVRPIGYVHSAYTQTEDVAHTHTGWTADTSQIHLFPRYAKGLGGLQGYSHIIVLFWVHKAKEWKMPKDHHKPPHVKLFATRMPVRPNPIGMSVVELLDFSTDTGQITVKGLDALDGTPVLDIKPYIPNFDNYSNACVPDWLKEHLNSRHHNGHSRHGHPHKVSKT
;
A
#
# COMPACT_ATOMS: atom_id res chain seq x y z
N MET A 1 -25.68 -20.77 -9.38
CA MET A 1 -24.59 -19.86 -8.92
C MET A 1 -23.38 -20.75 -8.69
N ALA A 2 -22.26 -20.54 -9.39
CA ALA A 2 -21.07 -21.35 -9.15
C ALA A 2 -20.52 -21.02 -7.75
N THR A 3 -20.72 -21.92 -6.80
CA THR A 3 -20.16 -21.86 -5.45
C THR A 3 -18.71 -22.29 -5.50
N LEU A 4 -17.84 -21.42 -6.03
CA LEU A 4 -16.41 -21.63 -5.88
C LEU A 4 -16.03 -21.22 -4.46
N GLU A 5 -15.73 -22.21 -3.61
CA GLU A 5 -15.17 -21.98 -2.27
C GLU A 5 -13.77 -21.35 -2.32
N SER A 6 -13.09 -21.40 -3.48
CA SER A 6 -11.81 -20.74 -3.73
C SER A 6 -11.59 -20.43 -5.21
N PHE A 7 -10.74 -19.44 -5.50
CA PHE A 7 -10.22 -19.17 -6.83
C PHE A 7 -8.71 -18.86 -6.75
N SER A 8 -8.01 -19.07 -7.85
CA SER A 8 -6.56 -18.82 -7.93
C SER A 8 -6.29 -17.47 -8.58
N VAL A 9 -5.36 -16.70 -7.99
CA VAL A 9 -4.78 -15.50 -8.57
C VAL A 9 -3.32 -15.75 -8.91
N ARG A 10 -2.85 -15.16 -10.01
CA ARG A 10 -1.46 -15.26 -10.46
C ARG A 10 -0.81 -13.89 -10.38
N PRO A 11 0.38 -13.75 -9.79
CA PRO A 11 1.07 -12.47 -9.80
C PRO A 11 1.46 -12.08 -11.23
N ILE A 12 1.50 -10.77 -11.47
CA ILE A 12 2.00 -10.16 -12.71
C ILE A 12 3.44 -9.66 -12.59
N GLY A 13 3.97 -9.61 -11.36
CA GLY A 13 5.31 -9.14 -11.05
C GLY A 13 5.56 -9.10 -9.55
N TYR A 14 6.65 -8.46 -9.16
CA TYR A 14 7.03 -8.28 -7.75
C TYR A 14 7.49 -6.86 -7.47
N VAL A 15 7.27 -6.43 -6.23
CA VAL A 15 7.80 -5.19 -5.69
C VAL A 15 9.26 -5.38 -5.31
N HIS A 16 10.09 -4.38 -5.62
CA HIS A 16 11.41 -4.18 -5.06
C HIS A 16 11.42 -2.87 -4.26
N SER A 17 11.68 -2.95 -2.96
CA SER A 17 11.65 -1.80 -2.04
C SER A 17 12.69 -1.92 -0.93
N ALA A 18 12.89 -0.85 -0.16
CA ALA A 18 13.74 -0.89 1.03
C ALA A 18 13.07 -1.58 2.24
N TYR A 19 11.78 -1.91 2.15
CA TYR A 19 11.01 -2.44 3.28
C TYR A 19 11.10 -3.95 3.35
N THR A 20 11.77 -4.47 4.37
CA THR A 20 11.92 -5.92 4.57
C THR A 20 10.99 -6.47 5.64
N GLN A 21 10.58 -5.61 6.58
CA GLN A 21 9.69 -5.87 7.70
C GLN A 21 8.57 -4.83 7.74
N THR A 22 7.45 -5.17 8.40
CA THR A 22 6.28 -4.30 8.48
C THR A 22 6.57 -2.97 9.16
N GLU A 23 7.52 -2.97 10.08
CA GLU A 23 7.97 -1.81 10.86
C GLU A 23 8.77 -0.82 10.02
N ASP A 24 9.34 -1.26 8.89
CA ASP A 24 10.11 -0.40 7.97
C ASP A 24 9.19 0.56 7.20
N VAL A 25 7.90 0.24 7.09
CA VAL A 25 6.93 1.02 6.33
C VAL A 25 6.48 2.24 7.15
N ALA A 26 7.07 3.40 6.86
CA ALA A 26 6.75 4.65 7.54
C ALA A 26 5.38 5.21 7.11
N HIS A 27 4.35 5.01 7.93
CA HIS A 27 3.05 5.65 7.70
C HIS A 27 3.11 7.13 8.09
N THR A 28 3.05 8.04 7.11
CA THR A 28 3.03 9.49 7.39
C THR A 28 1.63 9.95 7.79
N HIS A 29 1.55 11.10 8.46
CA HIS A 29 0.27 11.68 8.89
C HIS A 29 -0.61 12.15 7.72
N THR A 30 -0.03 12.40 6.55
CA THR A 30 -0.71 12.96 5.37
C THR A 30 -0.88 11.97 4.22
N GLY A 31 -0.48 10.70 4.41
CA GLY A 31 -0.57 9.68 3.37
C GLY A 31 0.41 8.52 3.57
N TRP A 32 0.52 7.70 2.53
CA TRP A 32 1.50 6.62 2.46
C TRP A 32 2.92 7.20 2.30
N THR A 33 3.92 6.32 2.33
CA THR A 33 5.35 6.64 2.50
C THR A 33 5.86 7.69 1.49
N ALA A 34 7.00 8.35 1.77
CA ALA A 34 7.63 9.25 0.80
C ALA A 34 8.69 8.55 -0.07
N ASP A 35 8.94 7.26 0.16
CA ASP A 35 10.02 6.53 -0.49
C ASP A 35 9.62 6.02 -1.88
N THR A 36 10.65 5.84 -2.71
CA THR A 36 10.53 5.27 -4.04
C THR A 36 10.64 3.74 -3.97
N SER A 37 9.77 3.05 -4.70
CA SER A 37 9.82 1.61 -4.92
C SER A 37 9.81 1.30 -6.41
N GLN A 38 10.26 0.10 -6.78
CA GLN A 38 10.13 -0.42 -8.13
C GLN A 38 9.15 -1.58 -8.16
N ILE A 39 8.43 -1.71 -9.27
CA ILE A 39 7.64 -2.90 -9.61
C ILE A 39 8.27 -3.51 -10.85
N HIS A 40 8.60 -4.79 -10.77
CA HIS A 40 9.17 -5.58 -11.86
C HIS A 40 8.12 -6.55 -12.37
N LEU A 41 7.51 -6.23 -13.51
CA LEU A 41 6.56 -7.12 -14.17
C LEU A 41 7.28 -8.31 -14.81
N PHE A 42 6.59 -9.45 -14.88
CA PHE A 42 7.07 -10.54 -15.74
C PHE A 42 7.09 -10.07 -17.21
N PRO A 43 8.08 -10.52 -18.02
CA PRO A 43 8.23 -10.05 -19.40
C PRO A 43 6.96 -10.15 -20.26
N ARG A 44 6.15 -11.21 -20.04
CA ARG A 44 4.86 -11.42 -20.75
C ARG A 44 3.80 -10.34 -20.49
N TYR A 45 3.96 -9.52 -19.46
CA TYR A 45 3.03 -8.43 -19.11
C TYR A 45 3.61 -7.03 -19.40
N ALA A 46 4.91 -6.92 -19.68
CA ALA A 46 5.60 -5.63 -19.83
C ALA A 46 4.99 -4.73 -20.92
N LYS A 47 4.55 -5.30 -22.05
CA LYS A 47 3.90 -4.53 -23.13
C LYS A 47 2.54 -3.95 -22.73
N GLY A 48 1.91 -4.46 -21.66
CA GLY A 48 0.67 -3.91 -21.10
C GLY A 48 0.84 -2.54 -20.44
N LEU A 49 2.08 -2.07 -20.23
CA LEU A 49 2.37 -0.72 -19.72
C LEU A 49 2.20 0.38 -20.78
N GLY A 50 2.03 0.03 -22.06
CA GLY A 50 1.79 1.01 -23.12
C GLY A 50 0.53 1.84 -22.83
N GLY A 51 0.63 3.16 -23.01
CA GLY A 51 -0.48 4.09 -22.77
C GLY A 51 -0.52 4.69 -21.35
N LEU A 52 0.43 4.32 -20.47
CA LEU A 52 0.58 5.00 -19.16
C LEU A 52 1.16 6.41 -19.28
N GLN A 53 1.60 6.84 -20.47
CA GLN A 53 2.04 8.21 -20.71
C GLN A 53 0.95 9.22 -20.34
N GLY A 54 1.29 10.20 -19.50
CA GLY A 54 0.38 11.27 -19.07
C GLY A 54 -0.41 10.98 -17.79
N TYR A 55 -0.40 9.75 -17.27
CA TYR A 55 -0.92 9.47 -15.92
C TYR A 55 0.12 9.86 -14.88
N SER A 56 -0.28 10.65 -13.88
CA SER A 56 0.58 10.97 -12.73
C SER A 56 0.49 9.95 -11.60
N HIS A 57 -0.61 9.18 -11.56
CA HIS A 57 -0.87 8.22 -10.49
C HIS A 57 -1.48 6.93 -11.04
N ILE A 58 -1.17 5.84 -10.36
CA ILE A 58 -1.72 4.51 -10.61
C ILE A 58 -2.21 3.88 -9.30
N ILE A 59 -3.14 2.95 -9.42
CA ILE A 59 -3.59 2.06 -8.36
C ILE A 59 -2.83 0.74 -8.51
N VAL A 60 -2.15 0.31 -7.45
CA VAL A 60 -1.45 -0.98 -7.41
C VAL A 60 -2.18 -1.91 -6.46
N LEU A 61 -2.61 -3.06 -6.96
CA LEU A 61 -3.14 -4.16 -6.15
C LEU A 61 -2.05 -5.20 -5.95
N PHE A 62 -1.85 -5.62 -4.71
CA PHE A 62 -0.77 -6.53 -4.34
C PHE A 62 -1.20 -7.52 -3.26
N TRP A 63 -0.49 -8.65 -3.18
CA TRP A 63 -0.75 -9.68 -2.18
C TRP A 63 0.16 -9.47 -0.97
N VAL A 64 -0.40 -9.19 0.21
CA VAL A 64 0.37 -9.01 1.45
C VAL A 64 0.87 -10.38 1.92
N HIS A 65 1.92 -10.87 1.27
CA HIS A 65 2.42 -12.24 1.37
C HIS A 65 2.96 -12.63 2.75
N LYS A 66 3.30 -11.65 3.61
CA LYS A 66 3.67 -11.86 5.01
C LYS A 66 2.51 -11.68 5.99
N ALA A 67 1.28 -11.46 5.51
CA ALA A 67 0.11 -11.39 6.39
C ALA A 67 -0.06 -12.73 7.12
N LYS A 68 -0.31 -12.65 8.42
CA LYS A 68 -0.69 -13.83 9.22
C LYS A 68 -2.03 -14.37 8.71
N GLU A 69 -2.26 -15.65 8.96
CA GLU A 69 -3.54 -16.30 8.69
C GLU A 69 -4.69 -15.51 9.36
N TRP A 70 -5.72 -15.20 8.58
CA TRP A 70 -6.91 -14.55 9.11
C TRP A 70 -7.69 -15.52 9.99
N LYS A 71 -8.05 -15.07 11.19
CA LYS A 71 -8.93 -15.78 12.11
C LYS A 71 -10.02 -14.84 12.59
N MET A 72 -11.26 -15.33 12.63
CA MET A 72 -12.38 -14.55 13.16
C MET A 72 -12.04 -14.11 14.59
N PRO A 73 -12.03 -12.79 14.87
CA PRO A 73 -11.70 -12.28 16.20
C PRO A 73 -12.75 -12.72 17.21
N LYS A 74 -12.31 -13.32 18.33
CA LYS A 74 -13.17 -13.78 19.44
C LYS A 74 -13.68 -12.64 20.34
N ASP A 75 -13.98 -11.47 19.78
CA ASP A 75 -14.44 -10.25 20.48
C ASP A 75 -13.40 -9.44 21.27
N HIS A 76 -12.33 -8.98 20.62
CA HIS A 76 -11.52 -7.86 21.16
C HIS A 76 -10.93 -6.99 20.05
N HIS A 77 -11.68 -5.98 19.59
CA HIS A 77 -11.09 -4.86 18.86
C HIS A 77 -11.18 -3.58 19.69
N LYS A 78 -10.26 -2.65 19.47
CA LYS A 78 -10.40 -1.27 19.97
C LYS A 78 -10.43 -0.37 18.73
N PRO A 79 -11.54 0.35 18.47
CA PRO A 79 -12.79 0.36 19.25
C PRO A 79 -13.53 -0.99 19.22
N PRO A 80 -14.27 -1.35 20.29
CA PRO A 80 -14.98 -2.65 20.41
C PRO A 80 -15.98 -2.97 19.29
N HIS A 81 -16.43 -1.94 18.57
CA HIS A 81 -17.39 -2.05 17.46
C HIS A 81 -16.73 -2.05 16.07
N VAL A 82 -15.43 -1.74 15.94
CA VAL A 82 -14.76 -1.75 14.63
C VAL A 82 -14.33 -3.18 14.30
N LYS A 83 -14.93 -3.73 13.24
CA LYS A 83 -14.61 -5.07 12.73
C LYS A 83 -13.76 -4.95 11.44
N LEU A 84 -13.19 -6.07 10.99
CA LEU A 84 -12.19 -6.12 9.91
C LEU A 84 -12.48 -5.21 8.70
N PHE A 85 -13.69 -5.30 8.14
CA PHE A 85 -14.04 -4.61 6.90
C PHE A 85 -14.19 -3.09 7.06
N ALA A 86 -14.31 -2.59 8.29
CA ALA A 86 -14.24 -1.15 8.60
C ALA A 86 -12.79 -0.66 8.77
N THR A 87 -11.79 -1.50 8.48
CA THR A 87 -10.36 -1.19 8.59
C THR A 87 -9.60 -1.52 7.30
N ARG A 88 -8.38 -0.99 7.18
CA ARG A 88 -7.39 -1.36 6.17
C ARG A 88 -6.30 -2.30 6.72
N MET A 89 -6.60 -3.09 7.75
CA MET A 89 -5.62 -4.03 8.30
C MET A 89 -5.18 -5.08 7.24
N PRO A 90 -3.89 -5.49 7.23
CA PRO A 90 -3.35 -6.43 6.24
C PRO A 90 -3.80 -7.88 6.45
N VAL A 91 -4.10 -8.28 7.70
CA VAL A 91 -4.59 -9.63 8.01
C VAL A 91 -6.08 -9.71 7.68
N ARG A 92 -6.42 -10.34 6.55
CA ARG A 92 -7.77 -10.45 5.98
C ARG A 92 -7.99 -11.83 5.37
N PRO A 93 -9.24 -12.28 5.11
CA PRO A 93 -9.50 -13.54 4.41
C PRO A 93 -8.74 -13.67 3.09
N ASN A 94 -8.70 -12.57 2.32
CA ASN A 94 -7.81 -12.40 1.17
C ASN A 94 -6.94 -11.18 1.45
N PRO A 95 -5.65 -11.35 1.79
CA PRO A 95 -4.74 -10.26 2.16
C PRO A 95 -4.31 -9.45 0.93
N ILE A 96 -5.27 -8.73 0.32
CA ILE A 96 -5.06 -7.85 -0.82
C ILE A 96 -4.81 -6.44 -0.29
N GLY A 97 -3.63 -5.90 -0.60
CA GLY A 97 -3.28 -4.50 -0.42
C GLY A 97 -3.67 -3.67 -1.65
N MET A 98 -3.91 -2.39 -1.43
CA MET A 98 -4.25 -1.43 -2.48
C MET A 98 -3.67 -0.07 -2.12
N SER A 99 -2.88 0.48 -3.03
CA SER A 99 -2.24 1.79 -2.85
C SER A 99 -2.37 2.63 -4.11
N VAL A 100 -2.73 3.90 -3.92
CA VAL A 100 -2.63 4.94 -4.96
C VAL A 100 -1.24 5.52 -4.83
N VAL A 101 -0.45 5.43 -5.90
CA VAL A 101 0.97 5.80 -5.89
C VAL A 101 1.25 6.76 -7.03
N GLU A 102 2.22 7.65 -6.82
CA GLU A 102 2.73 8.53 -7.86
C GLU A 102 3.55 7.69 -8.85
N LEU A 103 3.22 7.79 -10.14
CA LEU A 103 3.95 7.13 -11.22
C LEU A 103 5.10 8.04 -11.65
N LEU A 104 6.33 7.61 -11.37
CA LEU A 104 7.52 8.39 -11.69
C LEU A 104 8.10 8.03 -13.06
N ASP A 105 8.16 6.74 -13.37
CA ASP A 105 8.71 6.24 -14.64
C ASP A 105 8.22 4.81 -14.94
N PHE A 106 8.28 4.40 -16.20
CA PHE A 106 8.03 3.01 -16.60
C PHE A 106 8.70 2.65 -17.93
N SER A 107 8.99 1.36 -18.13
CA SER A 107 9.55 0.85 -19.38
C SER A 107 8.77 -0.37 -19.88
N THR A 108 8.27 -0.30 -21.11
CA THR A 108 7.61 -1.43 -21.78
C THR A 108 8.58 -2.53 -22.24
N ASP A 109 9.89 -2.25 -22.22
CA ASP A 109 10.91 -3.19 -22.67
C ASP A 109 11.46 -4.02 -21.51
N THR A 110 11.64 -3.40 -20.34
CA THR A 110 12.09 -4.10 -19.13
C THR A 110 10.92 -4.58 -18.26
N GLY A 111 9.73 -3.97 -18.37
CA GLY A 111 8.61 -4.21 -17.47
C GLY A 111 8.78 -3.56 -16.09
N GLN A 112 9.75 -2.66 -15.93
CA GLN A 112 9.99 -1.92 -14.70
C GLN A 112 9.06 -0.71 -14.61
N ILE A 113 8.56 -0.44 -13.41
CA ILE A 113 7.78 0.76 -13.06
C ILE A 113 8.40 1.34 -11.79
N THR A 114 8.67 2.64 -11.79
CA THR A 114 9.18 3.36 -10.63
C THR A 114 8.05 4.20 -10.05
N VAL A 115 7.77 4.02 -8.76
CA VAL A 115 6.64 4.67 -8.09
C VAL A 115 7.05 5.26 -6.74
N LYS A 116 6.28 6.23 -6.26
CA LYS A 116 6.44 6.81 -4.92
C LYS A 116 5.18 6.63 -4.09
N GLY A 117 5.35 6.29 -2.82
CA GLY A 117 4.26 6.07 -1.86
C GLY A 117 3.66 4.67 -1.86
N LEU A 118 4.36 3.69 -2.43
CA LEU A 118 3.99 2.28 -2.31
C LEU A 118 4.40 1.76 -0.92
N ASP A 119 3.46 1.18 -0.18
CA ASP A 119 3.60 0.67 1.18
C ASP A 119 3.68 -0.88 1.21
N ALA A 120 4.41 -1.45 0.24
CA ALA A 120 4.56 -2.89 0.07
C ALA A 120 6.00 -3.35 0.35
N LEU A 121 6.16 -4.48 1.04
CA LEU A 121 7.47 -5.05 1.32
C LEU A 121 8.20 -5.51 0.06
N ASP A 122 9.52 -5.55 0.11
CA ASP A 122 10.35 -6.21 -0.90
C ASP A 122 9.89 -7.67 -1.12
N GLY A 123 9.86 -8.09 -2.39
CA GLY A 123 9.35 -9.38 -2.79
C GLY A 123 7.82 -9.52 -2.79
N THR A 124 7.08 -8.44 -2.53
CA THR A 124 5.60 -8.48 -2.54
C THR A 124 5.05 -8.80 -3.93
N PRO A 125 4.21 -9.84 -4.09
CA PRO A 125 3.57 -10.15 -5.38
C PRO A 125 2.57 -9.06 -5.79
N VAL A 126 2.70 -8.56 -7.02
CA VAL A 126 1.75 -7.62 -7.63
C VAL A 126 0.66 -8.40 -8.34
N LEU A 127 -0.59 -8.04 -8.11
CA LEU A 127 -1.77 -8.69 -8.70
C LEU A 127 -2.28 -7.92 -9.91
N ASP A 128 -2.32 -6.60 -9.83
CA ASP A 128 -2.90 -5.75 -10.87
C ASP A 128 -2.42 -4.30 -10.77
N ILE A 129 -2.51 -3.57 -11.88
CA ILE A 129 -2.19 -2.14 -11.98
C ILE A 129 -3.28 -1.45 -12.81
N LYS A 130 -3.79 -0.32 -12.31
CA LYS A 130 -4.81 0.48 -12.99
C LYS A 130 -4.42 1.96 -13.01
N PRO A 131 -4.79 2.74 -14.03
CA PRO A 131 -4.67 4.18 -13.94
C PRO A 131 -5.58 4.72 -12.82
N TYR A 132 -5.09 5.72 -12.08
CA TYR A 132 -5.97 6.51 -11.22
C TYR A 132 -6.65 7.59 -12.05
N ILE A 133 -7.98 7.61 -12.06
CA ILE A 133 -8.79 8.56 -12.82
C ILE A 133 -9.56 9.42 -11.81
N PRO A 134 -9.19 10.70 -11.61
CA PRO A 134 -9.83 11.55 -10.61
C PRO A 134 -11.35 11.61 -10.72
N ASN A 135 -11.90 11.62 -11.94
CA ASN A 135 -13.34 11.63 -12.17
C ASN A 135 -14.06 10.35 -11.69
N PHE A 136 -13.37 9.22 -11.53
CA PHE A 136 -13.96 7.94 -11.11
C PHE A 136 -13.58 7.55 -9.69
N ASP A 137 -12.34 7.86 -9.30
CA ASP A 137 -11.73 7.38 -8.06
C ASP A 137 -11.77 8.42 -6.92
N ASN A 138 -12.02 9.70 -7.24
CA ASN A 138 -12.15 10.76 -6.24
C ASN A 138 -13.61 11.13 -5.97
N TYR A 139 -14.04 10.95 -4.72
CA TYR A 139 -15.35 11.39 -4.23
C TYR A 139 -15.14 12.51 -3.21
N SER A 140 -15.25 13.76 -3.65
CA SER A 140 -14.99 14.95 -2.81
C SER A 140 -15.93 15.07 -1.61
N ASN A 141 -17.10 14.42 -1.66
CA ASN A 141 -18.09 14.38 -0.58
C ASN A 141 -18.00 13.10 0.27
N ALA A 142 -16.98 12.26 0.08
CA ALA A 142 -16.78 11.08 0.92
C ALA A 142 -16.60 11.48 2.38
N CYS A 143 -17.24 10.73 3.29
CA CYS A 143 -17.13 10.94 4.73
C CYS A 143 -16.57 9.70 5.43
N VAL A 144 -16.03 9.90 6.63
CA VAL A 144 -15.60 8.83 7.52
C VAL A 144 -16.28 8.97 8.88
N PRO A 145 -16.39 7.89 9.69
CA PRO A 145 -16.94 7.98 11.04
C PRO A 145 -16.14 8.93 11.94
N ASP A 146 -16.81 9.56 12.92
CA ASP A 146 -16.19 10.58 13.77
C ASP A 146 -14.99 10.06 14.58
N TRP A 147 -15.05 8.82 15.08
CA TRP A 147 -13.92 8.19 15.79
C TRP A 147 -12.66 8.10 14.91
N LEU A 148 -12.80 7.96 13.59
CA LEU A 148 -11.67 7.93 12.67
C LEU A 148 -11.15 9.34 12.38
N LYS A 149 -12.05 10.33 12.26
CA LYS A 149 -11.65 11.75 12.14
C LYS A 149 -10.80 12.18 13.33
N GLU A 150 -11.25 11.86 14.54
CA GLU A 150 -10.54 12.15 15.80
C GLU A 150 -9.15 11.51 15.82
N HIS A 151 -9.06 10.23 15.43
CA HIS A 151 -7.79 9.51 15.36
C HIS A 151 -6.81 10.12 14.36
N LEU A 152 -7.27 10.51 13.16
CA LEU A 152 -6.44 11.16 12.16
C LEU A 152 -5.97 12.55 12.65
N ASN A 153 -6.86 13.34 13.25
CA ASN A 153 -6.56 14.68 13.76
C ASN A 153 -5.60 14.67 14.97
N SER A 154 -5.73 13.70 15.88
CA SER A 154 -4.83 13.55 17.04
C SER A 154 -3.40 13.20 16.64
N ARG A 155 -3.22 12.45 15.54
CA ARG A 155 -1.90 12.13 14.99
C ARG A 155 -1.19 13.34 14.40
N HIS A 156 -1.90 14.32 13.85
CA HIS A 156 -1.30 15.58 13.39
C HIS A 156 -0.71 16.43 14.52
N HIS A 157 -1.22 16.33 15.75
CA HIS A 157 -0.76 17.14 16.89
C HIS A 157 0.49 16.58 17.59
N ASN A 158 0.76 15.28 17.48
CA ASN A 158 1.91 14.64 18.15
C ASN A 158 3.20 14.62 17.31
N GLY A 159 3.17 15.14 16.07
CA GLY A 159 4.34 15.24 15.19
C GLY A 159 5.35 16.35 15.54
N HIS A 160 5.16 17.08 16.64
CA HIS A 160 6.05 18.17 17.07
C HIS A 160 6.98 17.84 18.24
N SER A 161 7.09 16.57 18.65
CA SER A 161 8.10 16.19 19.64
C SER A 161 8.46 14.71 19.55
N ARG A 162 9.66 14.41 19.01
CA ARG A 162 10.65 13.50 19.62
C ARG A 162 11.95 13.42 18.79
N HIS A 163 12.91 14.21 19.27
CA HIS A 163 14.33 13.93 19.49
C HIS A 163 15.25 13.47 18.33
N GLY A 164 16.07 14.43 17.89
CA GLY A 164 17.38 14.14 17.31
C GLY A 164 18.27 13.34 18.27
N HIS A 165 18.93 12.32 17.72
CA HIS A 165 20.04 11.65 18.37
C HIS A 165 21.32 12.47 18.17
N PRO A 166 22.11 12.76 19.22
CA PRO A 166 23.40 13.39 19.04
C PRO A 166 24.40 12.36 18.49
N HIS A 167 24.97 12.67 17.33
CA HIS A 167 26.16 11.98 16.83
C HIS A 167 27.30 12.13 17.83
N LYS A 168 27.74 11.02 18.43
CA LYS A 168 29.04 10.97 19.10
C LYS A 168 30.14 11.06 18.04
N VAL A 169 30.81 12.20 17.99
CA VAL A 169 32.08 12.37 17.28
C VAL A 169 33.15 11.54 18.00
N SER A 170 33.75 10.58 17.31
CA SER A 170 34.98 9.95 17.78
C SER A 170 36.11 10.98 17.68
N LYS A 171 36.73 11.32 18.81
CA LYS A 171 38.04 11.97 18.78
C LYS A 171 39.10 10.89 18.52
N THR A 172 39.96 11.20 17.56
CA THR A 172 41.31 10.66 17.35
C THR A 172 42.11 10.60 18.64
#